data_AF-A0A382U3Y5-F1
#
_entry.id   AF-A0A382U3Y5-F1
#
_cell.length_a   1.000
_cell.length_b   1.000
_cell.length_c   1.000
_cell.angle_alpha   90.00
_cell.angle_beta   90.00
_cell.angle_gamma   90.00
#
_symmetry.space_group_name_H-M   'P 1'
#
loop_
_entity.id
_entity.type
_entity.pdbx_description
1 polymer ?
#
loop_
_entity_poly.entity_id
_entity_poly.type
_entity_poly.pdbx_seq_one_letter_code
_entity_poly.pdbx_strand_id
1 'polypeptide(L)'
;MYSIKEIYYTIQGEGFHTGRPAVFLRFAGCNLWSGLEKDRTDAVCNFCDTDFVGINGPGGGKFKTANLLAERAFSFWPENSYAEPYVVCTGGE
;
A
#
# COMPACT_ATOMS: atom_id res chain seq x y z
N MET A 1 1.07 -1.02 15.92
CA MET A 1 1.90 -0.09 15.12
C MET A 1 1.95 -0.66 13.71
N TYR A 2 1.72 0.18 12.71
CA TYR A 2 1.66 -0.18 11.30
C TYR A 2 2.88 0.35 10.57
N SER A 3 3.55 -0.49 9.78
CA SER A 3 4.68 -0.12 8.93
C SER A 3 4.19 -0.03 7.49
N ILE A 4 4.21 1.17 6.92
CA ILE A 4 3.63 1.47 5.62
C ILE A 4 4.75 1.85 4.65
N LYS A 5 4.85 1.12 3.54
CA LYS A 5 5.79 1.39 2.46
C LYS A 5 5.48 2.73 1.81
N GLU A 6 4.22 2.91 1.41
CA GLU A 6 3.74 4.09 0.69
C GLU A 6 2.22 4.25 0.77
N ILE A 7 1.77 5.49 0.57
CA ILE A 7 0.37 5.91 0.47
C ILE A 7 0.26 6.89 -0.69
N TYR A 8 -0.65 6.64 -1.63
CA TYR A 8 -0.87 7.54 -2.76
C TYR A 8 -2.29 7.39 -3.34
N TYR A 9 -2.79 8.45 -3.97
CA TYR A 9 -4.07 8.44 -4.68
C TYR A 9 -3.86 8.12 -6.15
N THR A 10 -4.64 7.18 -6.69
CA THR A 10 -4.62 6.78 -8.10
C THR A 10 -5.96 6.16 -8.51
N ILE A 11 -6.02 5.57 -9.69
CA ILE A 11 -7.12 4.74 -10.16
C ILE A 11 -6.76 3.27 -9.95
N GLN A 12 -7.68 2.47 -9.39
CA GLN A 12 -7.52 1.02 -9.28
C GLN A 12 -7.39 0.41 -10.68
N GLY A 13 -6.30 -0.32 -10.92
CA GLY A 13 -5.99 -0.94 -12.21
C GLY A 13 -6.64 -2.30 -12.41
N GLU A 14 -6.98 -3.00 -11.33
CA GLU A 14 -7.28 -4.44 -11.38
C GLU A 14 -8.61 -4.85 -10.74
N GLY A 15 -9.13 -5.98 -11.23
CA GLY A 15 -10.29 -6.68 -10.67
C GLY A 15 -11.62 -5.97 -10.87
N PHE A 16 -12.57 -6.26 -10.00
CA PHE A 16 -13.95 -5.76 -10.09
C PHE A 16 -14.05 -4.23 -9.98
N HIS A 17 -13.08 -3.59 -9.34
CA HIS A 17 -13.05 -2.14 -9.12
C HIS A 17 -12.12 -1.39 -10.09
N THR A 18 -11.66 -2.01 -11.18
CA THR A 18 -10.87 -1.32 -12.21
C THR A 18 -11.56 -0.03 -12.66
N GLY A 19 -10.79 1.06 -12.74
CA GLY A 19 -11.28 2.39 -13.11
C GLY A 19 -11.81 3.24 -11.95
N ARG A 20 -11.92 2.68 -10.73
CA ARG A 20 -12.37 3.41 -9.55
C ARG A 20 -11.22 4.21 -8.92
N PRO A 21 -11.40 5.51 -8.60
CA PRO A 21 -10.43 6.25 -7.80
C PRO A 21 -10.25 5.68 -6.39
N ALA A 22 -9.01 5.59 -5.94
CA ALA A 22 -8.63 4.97 -4.68
C ALA A 22 -7.37 5.58 -4.08
N VAL A 23 -7.30 5.65 -2.75
CA VAL A 23 -6.03 5.76 -2.03
C VAL A 23 -5.48 4.34 -1.84
N PHE A 24 -4.29 4.10 -2.37
CA PHE A 24 -3.54 2.88 -2.11
C PHE A 24 -2.78 3.06 -0.81
N LEU A 25 -2.99 2.12 0.11
CA LEU A 25 -2.30 2.01 1.38
C LEU A 25 -1.46 0.74 1.37
N ARG A 26 -0.17 0.87 1.07
CA ARG A 26 0.75 -0.27 0.90
C ARG A 26 1.50 -0.56 2.19
N PHE A 27 1.19 -1.68 2.84
CA PHE A 27 1.94 -2.22 3.99
C PHE A 27 3.33 -2.73 3.57
N ALA A 28 4.26 -2.70 4.52
CA ALA A 28 5.64 -3.12 4.34
C ALA A 28 5.90 -4.54 4.88
N GLY A 29 6.69 -5.32 4.14
CA GLY A 29 7.02 -6.72 4.46
C GLY A 29 5.99 -7.72 3.90
N CYS A 30 6.40 -8.97 3.64
CA CYS A 30 5.53 -10.05 3.15
C CYS A 30 5.92 -11.38 3.81
N ASN A 31 4.95 -12.24 4.12
CA ASN A 31 5.19 -13.59 4.66
C ASN A 31 5.68 -14.62 3.62
N LEU A 32 5.49 -14.40 2.32
CA LEU A 32 5.84 -15.36 1.25
C LEU A 32 7.16 -15.05 0.53
N TRP A 33 7.70 -13.84 0.70
CA TRP A 33 8.98 -13.42 0.17
C TRP A 33 9.54 -12.26 1.00
N SER A 34 10.84 -12.25 1.28
CA SER A 34 11.47 -11.18 2.08
C SER A 34 11.44 -9.82 1.38
N GLY A 35 11.20 -9.78 0.06
CA GLY A 35 11.34 -8.59 -0.76
C GLY A 35 12.79 -8.29 -1.17
N LEU A 36 13.74 -9.13 -0.76
CA LEU A 36 15.14 -9.03 -1.17
C LEU A 36 15.40 -9.95 -2.36
N GLU A 37 15.99 -9.41 -3.42
CA GLU A 37 16.28 -10.15 -4.66
C GLU A 37 17.13 -11.40 -4.44
N LYS A 38 18.08 -11.34 -3.50
CA LYS A 38 18.93 -12.48 -3.13
C LYS A 38 18.16 -13.69 -2.59
N ASP A 39 16.94 -13.48 -2.09
CA ASP A 39 16.10 -14.54 -1.52
C ASP A 39 14.98 -14.97 -2.50
N ARG A 40 14.85 -14.33 -3.67
CA ARG A 40 13.73 -14.52 -4.60
C ARG A 40 13.64 -15.93 -5.17
N THR A 41 14.77 -16.54 -5.51
CA THR A 41 14.80 -17.88 -6.15
C THR A 41 14.25 -18.97 -5.23
N ASP A 42 14.44 -18.82 -3.92
CA ASP A 42 14.04 -19.79 -2.91
C ASP A 42 12.73 -19.39 -2.19
N ALA A 43 12.14 -18.26 -2.57
CA ALA A 43 10.92 -17.74 -1.97
C ALA A 43 9.68 -18.56 -2.39
N VAL A 44 8.68 -18.59 -1.50
CA VAL A 44 7.38 -19.19 -1.82
C VAL A 44 6.69 -18.39 -2.94
N CYS A 45 6.82 -17.06 -2.91
CA CYS A 45 6.40 -16.17 -4.00
C CYS A 45 7.63 -15.60 -4.72
N ASN A 46 7.95 -16.13 -5.90
CA ASN A 46 9.17 -15.76 -6.66
C ASN A 46 8.90 -14.81 -7.84
N PHE A 47 7.64 -14.46 -8.12
CA PHE A 47 7.23 -13.66 -9.29
C PHE A 47 6.75 -12.24 -8.95
N CYS A 48 6.84 -11.82 -7.68
CA CYS A 48 6.33 -10.52 -7.24
C CYS A 48 7.05 -9.36 -7.93
N ASP A 49 6.28 -8.40 -8.44
CA ASP A 49 6.70 -7.21 -9.18
C ASP A 49 6.77 -5.94 -8.32
N THR A 50 6.46 -6.06 -7.03
CA THR A 50 6.19 -4.94 -6.13
C THR A 50 7.32 -4.76 -5.11
N ASP A 51 7.84 -3.55 -4.96
CA ASP A 51 8.71 -3.18 -3.83
C ASP A 51 7.87 -2.86 -2.59
N PHE A 52 7.95 -3.74 -1.59
CA PHE A 52 7.29 -3.59 -0.29
C PHE A 52 8.29 -3.53 0.88
N VAL A 53 9.59 -3.38 0.63
CA VAL A 53 10.60 -3.37 1.69
C VAL A 53 10.78 -1.95 2.24
N GLY A 54 10.72 -1.82 3.57
CA GLY A 54 10.92 -0.54 4.26
C GLY A 54 9.70 0.38 4.22
N ILE A 55 9.90 1.64 4.63
CA ILE A 55 8.85 2.63 4.86
C ILE A 55 9.17 3.98 4.20
N ASN A 56 9.96 3.94 3.13
CA ASN A 56 10.62 5.08 2.52
C ASN A 56 9.90 5.64 1.28
N GLY A 57 8.76 5.06 0.90
CA GLY A 57 7.97 5.55 -0.22
C GLY A 57 7.12 6.78 0.14
N PRO A 58 6.44 7.39 -0.85
CA PRO A 58 5.59 8.56 -0.64
C PRO A 58 4.54 8.30 0.43
N GLY A 59 4.42 9.17 1.43
CA GLY A 59 3.47 8.98 2.54
C GLY A 59 3.78 7.81 3.47
N GLY A 60 4.86 7.05 3.23
CA GLY A 60 5.31 5.94 4.04
C GLY A 60 5.77 6.35 5.44
N GLY A 61 5.79 5.39 6.35
CA GLY A 61 6.18 5.64 7.73
C GLY A 61 5.69 4.58 8.73
N LYS A 62 5.87 4.89 10.01
CA LYS A 62 5.32 4.10 11.12
C LYS A 62 4.17 4.84 11.78
N PHE A 63 3.03 4.17 11.86
CA PHE A 63 1.82 4.73 12.45
C PHE A 63 1.47 3.97 13.73
N LYS A 64 1.36 4.70 14.85
CA LYS A 64 1.17 4.06 16.18
C LYS A 64 -0.20 3.41 16.30
N THR A 65 -1.23 4.04 15.76
CA THR A 65 -2.64 3.64 15.91
C THR A 65 -3.36 3.59 14.57
N ALA A 66 -4.51 2.91 14.53
CA ALA A 66 -5.34 2.80 13.33
C ALA A 66 -5.89 4.18 12.92
N ASN A 67 -6.31 5.00 13.89
CA ASN A 67 -6.84 6.34 13.63
C ASN A 67 -5.80 7.23 12.94
N LEU A 68 -4.55 7.25 13.42
CA LEU A 68 -3.48 8.02 12.80
C LEU A 68 -3.18 7.56 11.38
N LEU A 69 -3.29 6.26 11.11
CA LEU A 69 -3.12 5.73 9.77
C LEU A 69 -4.29 6.10 8.85
N ALA A 70 -5.52 5.96 9.33
CA ALA A 70 -6.72 6.29 8.58
C ALA A 70 -6.78 7.79 8.23
N GLU A 71 -6.48 8.66 9.19
CA GLU A 71 -6.36 10.12 8.97
C GLU A 71 -5.29 10.42 7.91
N ARG A 72 -4.14 9.74 8.00
CA ARG A 72 -3.07 9.92 7.01
C ARG A 72 -3.48 9.43 5.62
N ALA A 73 -4.14 8.29 5.50
CA ALA A 73 -4.63 7.80 4.21
C ALA A 73 -5.67 8.75 3.61
N PHE A 74 -6.61 9.20 4.45
CA PHE A 74 -7.65 10.15 4.04
C PHE A 74 -7.07 11.48 3.53
N SER A 75 -5.94 11.95 4.08
CA SER A 75 -5.30 13.20 3.61
C SER A 75 -4.80 13.16 2.16
N PHE A 76 -4.75 11.99 1.52
CA PHE A 76 -4.43 11.86 0.09
C PHE A 76 -5.67 11.91 -0.81
N TRP A 77 -6.88 11.85 -0.24
CA TRP A 77 -8.10 12.01 -1.02
C TRP A 77 -8.28 13.46 -1.47
N PRO A 78 -8.61 13.75 -2.74
CA PRO A 78 -8.78 15.12 -3.20
C PRO A 78 -9.96 15.83 -2.51
N GLU A 79 -9.73 17.03 -1.96
CA GLU A 79 -10.74 17.82 -1.23
C GLU A 79 -11.99 18.15 -2.07
N ASN A 80 -11.81 18.35 -3.39
CA ASN A 80 -12.89 18.70 -4.32
C ASN A 80 -13.46 17.50 -5.08
N SER A 81 -13.27 16.28 -4.58
CA SER A 81 -13.83 15.08 -5.20
C SER A 81 -15.31 14.92 -4.85
N TYR A 82 -16.15 14.68 -5.86
CA TYR A 82 -17.56 14.30 -5.67
C TYR A 82 -17.74 12.79 -5.44
N ALA A 83 -16.66 12.01 -5.56
CA ALA A 83 -16.69 10.57 -5.36
C ALA A 83 -16.51 10.21 -3.89
N GLU A 84 -17.16 9.14 -3.46
CA GLU A 84 -16.98 8.58 -2.12
C GLU A 84 -15.53 8.08 -1.93
N PRO A 85 -14.86 8.46 -0.83
CA PRO A 85 -13.53 7.96 -0.48
C PRO A 85 -13.45 6.44 -0.52
N TYR A 86 -12.41 5.94 -1.17
CA TYR A 86 -12.16 4.51 -1.28
C TYR A 86 -10.68 4.23 -1.03
N VAL A 87 -10.38 3.21 -0.24
CA VAL A 87 -9.03 2.80 0.11
C VAL A 87 -8.79 1.37 -0.32
N VAL A 88 -7.65 1.12 -0.95
CA VAL A 88 -7.14 -0.22 -1.26
C VAL A 88 -6.01 -0.51 -0.29
N CYS A 89 -6.27 -1.37 0.69
CA CYS A 89 -5.23 -1.93 1.55
C CYS A 89 -4.48 -3.01 0.77
N THR A 90 -3.18 -2.84 0.58
CA THR A 90 -2.29 -3.74 -0.16
C THR A 90 -0.91 -3.74 0.48
N GLY A 91 0.11 -4.32 -0.13
CA GLY A 91 1.44 -4.45 0.45
C GLY A 91 2.02 -5.82 0.17
N GLY A 92 3.19 -6.08 0.73
CA GLY A 92 3.36 -7.44 1.18
C GLY A 92 2.46 -7.68 2.42
N GLU A 93 2.15 -8.95 2.69
CA GLU A 93 1.33 -9.42 3.82
C GLU A 93 2.10 -9.57 5.14
#